data_AF-A0A9W3KG70-F1
#
_entry.id   AF-A0A9W3KG70-F1
#
_cell.length_a   1.000
_cell.length_b   1.000
_cell.length_c   1.000
_cell.angle_alpha   90.00
_cell.angle_beta   90.00
_cell.angle_gamma   90.00
#
_symmetry.space_group_name_H-M   'P 1'
#
loop_
_entity.id
_entity.type
_entity.pdbx_description
1 polymer ?
#
loop_
_entity_poly.entity_id
_entity_poly.type
_entity_poly.pdbx_seq_one_letter_code
_entity_poly.pdbx_strand_id
1 'polypeptide(L)' 'MEATEKLREKPIKSLFISYLIPAVLGMVLMSVNIVIDAVMISRGVGANGLAGVNVAIPAFSIFFSISL' A
#
# COMPACT_ATOMS: atom_id res chain seq x y z
N MET A 1 6.76 11.48 -25.37
CA MET A 1 8.07 11.08 -25.89
C MET A 1 9.22 11.52 -24.97
N GLU A 2 9.12 12.64 -24.25
CA GLU A 2 10.17 13.10 -23.29
C GLU A 2 10.40 12.19 -22.07
N ALA A 3 9.37 11.52 -21.53
CA ALA A 3 9.53 10.65 -20.36
C ALA A 3 10.41 9.44 -20.66
N THR A 4 10.23 8.81 -21.83
CA THR A 4 11.01 7.67 -22.30
C THR A 4 12.47 8.05 -22.56
N GLU A 5 12.72 9.27 -23.02
CA GLU A 5 14.07 9.81 -23.24
C GLU A 5 14.82 10.02 -21.92
N LYS A 6 14.16 10.58 -20.90
CA LYS A 6 14.71 10.74 -19.53
C LYS A 6 15.06 9.41 -18.84
N LEU A 7 14.35 8.33 -19.17
CA LEU A 7 14.67 6.98 -18.67
C LEU A 7 15.95 6.42 -19.30
N ARG A 8 16.24 6.79 -20.57
CA ARG A 8 17.36 6.28 -21.35
C ARG A 8 18.68 6.99 -21.05
N GLU A 9 18.62 8.27 -20.67
CA GLU A 9 19.82 9.12 -20.46
C GLU A 9 20.29 9.20 -19.01
N LYS A 10 19.42 8.94 -18.02
CA LYS A 10 19.79 9.05 -16.60
C LYS A 10 20.53 7.81 -16.10
N PRO A 11 21.52 7.97 -15.20
CA PRO A 11 22.21 6.84 -14.60
C PRO A 11 21.22 5.99 -13.78
N ILE A 12 21.31 4.67 -13.93
CA ILE A 12 20.41 3.67 -13.32
C ILE A 12 20.21 3.93 -11.82
N LYS A 13 21.28 4.28 -11.10
CA LYS A 13 21.22 4.59 -9.66
C LYS A 13 20.33 5.80 -9.34
N SER A 14 20.43 6.87 -10.12
CA SER A 14 19.59 8.06 -9.93
C SER A 14 18.14 7.76 -10.23
N LEU A 15 17.89 6.97 -11.28
CA LEU A 15 16.54 6.60 -11.67
C LEU A 15 15.88 5.68 -10.64
N PHE A 16 16.62 4.68 -10.16
CA PHE A 16 16.18 3.78 -9.11
C PHE A 16 15.77 4.55 -7.85
N ILE A 17 16.61 5.46 -7.36
CA ILE A 17 16.28 6.27 -6.17
C ILE A 17 15.08 7.20 -6.43
N SER A 18 14.99 7.78 -7.64
CA SER A 18 13.87 8.66 -8.03
C SER A 18 12.52 7.96 -8.06
N TYR A 19 12.47 6.64 -8.26
CA TYR A 19 11.24 5.85 -8.20
C TYR A 19 11.06 5.14 -6.85
N LEU A 20 12.15 4.66 -6.26
CA LEU A 20 12.13 3.92 -4.99
C LEU A 20 11.63 4.80 -3.85
N ILE A 21 12.16 6.00 -3.70
CA ILE A 21 11.77 6.90 -2.60
C ILE A 21 10.25 7.16 -2.62
N PRO A 22 9.64 7.65 -3.71
CA PRO A 22 8.20 7.89 -3.72
C PRO A 22 7.39 6.60 -3.60
N ALA A 23 7.85 5.47 -4.16
CA ALA A 23 7.15 4.19 -4.00
C ALA A 23 7.14 3.69 -2.56
N VAL A 24 8.29 3.72 -1.87
CA VAL A 24 8.41 3.30 -0.48
C VAL A 24 7.61 4.24 0.43
N LEU A 25 7.69 5.56 0.20
CA LEU A 25 6.86 6.51 0.93
C LEU A 25 5.36 6.24 0.74
N GLY A 26 4.93 5.95 -0.49
CA GLY A 26 3.55 5.56 -0.77
C GLY A 26 3.12 4.31 -0.01
N MET A 27 3.97 3.28 0.04
CA MET A 27 3.70 2.06 0.80
C MET A 27 3.66 2.31 2.31
N VAL A 28 4.54 3.17 2.85
CA VAL A 28 4.53 3.54 4.28
C VAL A 28 3.25 4.28 4.63
N LEU A 29 2.84 5.25 3.82
CA LEU A 29 1.58 5.99 4.02
C LEU A 29 0.37 5.05 3.98
N MET A 30 0.35 4.10 3.04
CA MET A 30 -0.71 3.09 2.97
C MET A 30 -0.73 2.20 4.23
N SER A 31 0.43 1.75 4.70
CA SER A 31 0.54 0.95 5.93
C SER A 31 0.05 1.70 7.16
N VAL A 32 0.36 3.00 7.28
CA VAL A 32 -0.13 3.84 8.38
C VAL A 32 -1.66 3.91 8.38
N ASN A 33 -2.30 4.05 7.21
CA ASN A 33 -3.76 4.03 7.13
C ASN A 33 -4.35 2.71 7.66
N ILE A 34 -3.80 1.57 7.24
CA ILE A 34 -4.25 0.25 7.70
C ILE A 34 -4.13 0.13 9.24
N VAL A 35 -3.04 0.64 9.82
CA VAL A 35 -2.84 0.62 11.27
C VAL A 35 -3.86 1.51 11.99
N ILE A 36 -4.10 2.72 11.48
CA ILE A 36 -5.09 3.65 12.06
C ILE A 36 -6.48 3.00 12.04
N ASP A 37 -6.87 2.39 10.92
CA ASP A 37 -8.14 1.69 10.78
C ASP A 37 -8.25 0.55 11.79
N ALA A 38 -7.21 -0.29 11.90
CA ALA A 38 -7.18 -1.39 12.86
C ALA A 38 -7.28 -0.92 14.32
N VAL A 39 -6.60 0.18 14.69
CA VAL A 39 -6.68 0.78 16.04
C VAL A 39 -8.07 1.34 16.30
N MET A 40 -8.67 2.03 15.32
CA MET A 40 -10.02 2.57 15.45
C MET A 40 -11.05 1.46 15.62
N ILE A 41 -10.95 0.37 14.85
CA ILE A 41 -11.83 -0.80 14.97
C ILE A 41 -11.63 -1.49 16.32
N SER A 42 -10.38 -1.67 16.74
CA SER A 42 -10.04 -2.27 18.04
C SER A 42 -10.60 -1.47 19.21
N ARG A 43 -10.55 -0.12 19.15
CA ARG A 43 -11.09 0.75 20.21
C ARG A 43 -12.60 0.94 20.12
N GLY A 44 -13.17 0.97 18.93
CA GLY A 44 -14.59 1.25 18.71
C GLY A 44 -15.50 0.03 18.87
N VAL A 45 -15.07 -1.14 18.35
CA VAL A 45 -15.86 -2.38 18.34
C VAL A 45 -15.26 -3.44 19.27
N GLY A 46 -13.96 -3.33 19.60
CA GLY A 46 -13.29 -4.29 20.46
C GLY A 46 -12.82 -5.55 19.73
N ALA A 47 -12.56 -6.60 20.49
CA ALA A 47 -12.01 -7.86 19.99
C ALA A 47 -12.88 -8.51 18.90
N ASN A 48 -14.21 -8.42 19.01
CA ASN A 48 -15.14 -8.98 18.03
C ASN A 48 -15.01 -8.29 16.65
N GLY A 49 -14.79 -6.97 16.64
CA GLY A 49 -14.57 -6.22 15.40
C GLY A 49 -13.27 -6.62 14.71
N LEU A 50 -12.18 -6.72 15.48
CA LEU A 50 -10.88 -7.14 14.95
C LEU A 50 -10.91 -8.59 14.42
N ALA A 51 -11.63 -9.48 15.12
CA ALA A 51 -11.84 -10.86 14.67
C ALA A 51 -12.64 -10.90 13.36
N GLY A 52 -13.70 -10.12 13.23
CA GLY A 52 -14.49 -10.02 12.00
C GLY A 52 -13.68 -9.52 10.80
N VAL A 53 -12.83 -8.51 11.00
CA VAL A 53 -11.92 -8.02 9.95
C VAL A 53 -10.95 -9.10 9.50
N ASN A 54 -10.32 -9.83 10.43
CA ASN A 54 -9.41 -10.92 10.08
C ASN A 54 -10.08 -12.06 9.32
N VAL A 55 -11.34 -12.36 9.61
CA VAL A 55 -12.14 -13.34 8.84
C VAL A 55 -12.47 -12.80 7.44
N ALA A 56 -12.68 -11.49 7.29
CA ALA A 56 -12.99 -10.86 6.01
C ALA A 56 -11.77 -10.65 5.09
N ILE A 57 -10.55 -10.56 5.64
CA ILE A 57 -9.31 -10.31 4.88
C ILE A 57 -9.11 -11.28 3.69
N PRO A 58 -9.25 -12.61 3.82
CA PRO A 58 -9.11 -13.52 2.69
C PRO A 58 -10.09 -13.25 1.55
N ALA A 59 -11.34 -12.93 1.88
CA ALA A 59 -12.35 -12.58 0.88
C ALA A 59 -12.01 -11.25 0.19
N PHE A 60 -11.60 -10.25 0.96
CA PHE A 60 -11.12 -8.96 0.42
C PHE A 60 -9.95 -9.15 -0.56
N SER A 61 -8.96 -9.98 -0.22
CA SER A 61 -7.82 -10.27 -1.09
C SER A 61 -8.23 -10.92 -2.41
N ILE A 62 -9.21 -11.82 -2.40
CA ILE A 62 -9.75 -12.44 -3.63
C ILE A 62 -10.43 -11.40 -4.51
N PHE A 63 -11.32 -10.57 -3.94
CA PHE A 63 -11.99 -9.52 -4.69
C PHE A 63 -11.00 -8.51 -5.28
N PHE A 64 -10.00 -8.11 -4.49
CA PHE A 64 -8.97 -7.18 -4.93
C PHE A 64 -8.13 -7.79 -6.07
N SER A 65 -7.79 -9.08 -5.97
CA SER A 65 -7.01 -9.78 -7.00
C SER A 65 -7.77 -9.97 -8.31
N ILE A 66 -9.10 -10.09 -8.27
CA ILE A 66 -9.94 -10.18 -9.49
C ILE A 66 -10.13 -8.80 -10.13
N SER A 67 -10.11 -7.73 -9.32
CA SER A 67 -10.33 -6.36 -9.78
C SER A 67 -9.09 -5.71 -10.41
N LEU A 68 -7.89 -6.17 -10.06
CA LEU A 68 -6.61 -5.65 -10.56
C LEU A 68 -6.15 -6.41 -11.81
#